data_AF-A0A8T4QKX3-F1
#
_entry.id   AF-A0A8T4QKX3-F1
#
_cell.length_a   1.000
_cell.length_b   1.000
_cell.length_c   1.000
_cell.angle_alpha   90.00
_cell.angle_beta   90.00
_cell.angle_gamma   90.00
#
_symmetry.space_group_name_H-M   'P 1'
#
loop_
_entity.id
_entity.type
_entity.pdbx_description
1 polymer ?
#
loop_
_entity_poly.entity_id
_entity_poly.type
_entity_poly.pdbx_seq_one_letter_code
_entity_poly.pdbx_strand_id
1 'polypeptide(L)'
;MGSYIEFNDTLQITTEQGFPKELDLGVHLREPLKAEDFEGRVFEFYDKPNMRIYHPAPVRVFLVHNIGGKWLHWGKAHVIEQTIHAETQTTSGKYKIVQIYEPEFMRLKNIHDVEETIRYWDDRVHKINVTTN
;
A
#
# COMPACT_ATOMS: atom_id res chain seq x y z
N MET A 1 25.05 -11.96 20.65
CA MET A 1 23.63 -12.35 20.47
C MET A 1 23.01 -11.41 19.45
N GLY A 2 22.23 -11.91 18.51
CA GLY A 2 21.58 -11.11 17.46
C GLY A 2 20.07 -11.26 17.50
N SER A 3 19.36 -10.28 16.94
CA SER A 3 17.91 -10.24 16.83
C SER A 3 17.50 -10.18 15.36
N TYR A 4 16.30 -10.66 15.03
CA TYR A 4 15.77 -10.57 13.67
C TYR A 4 15.15 -9.19 13.42
N ILE A 5 15.58 -8.52 12.36
CA ILE A 5 14.94 -7.33 11.82
C ILE A 5 14.69 -7.59 10.34
N GLU A 6 13.45 -7.41 9.91
CA GLU A 6 13.01 -7.63 8.54
C GLU A 6 13.14 -6.33 7.73
N PHE A 7 13.84 -6.37 6.60
CA PHE A 7 13.95 -5.23 5.68
C PHE A 7 12.95 -5.39 4.54
N ASN A 8 12.05 -4.41 4.37
CA ASN A 8 10.96 -4.51 3.40
C ASN A 8 10.89 -3.31 2.45
N ASP A 9 10.58 -3.61 1.20
CA ASP A 9 10.25 -2.64 0.17
C ASP A 9 8.73 -2.50 -0.06
N THR A 10 7.92 -3.22 0.69
CA THR A 10 6.46 -3.27 0.51
C THR A 10 5.75 -2.90 1.82
N LEU A 11 5.16 -1.70 1.86
CA LEU A 11 4.28 -1.25 2.93
C LEU A 11 2.87 -1.79 2.68
N GLN A 12 2.65 -3.00 3.18
CA GLN A 12 1.36 -3.66 3.18
C GLN A 12 0.66 -3.44 4.53
N ILE A 13 -0.51 -2.79 4.52
CA ILE A 13 -1.27 -2.43 5.74
C ILE A 13 -2.78 -2.54 5.51
N THR A 14 -3.52 -2.87 6.57
CA THR A 14 -5.00 -2.84 6.56
C THR A 14 -5.53 -1.43 6.85
N THR A 15 -6.84 -1.23 6.70
CA THR A 15 -7.50 0.03 7.06
C THR A 15 -7.32 0.36 8.56
N GLU A 16 -7.36 -0.64 9.43
CA GLU A 16 -7.15 -0.51 10.87
C GLU A 16 -5.69 -0.13 11.19
N GLN A 17 -4.76 -0.55 10.35
CA GLN A 17 -3.33 -0.22 10.46
C GLN A 17 -2.96 1.11 9.80
N GLY A 18 -3.93 1.93 9.36
CA GLY A 18 -3.67 3.25 8.78
C GLY A 18 -3.59 3.29 7.26
N PHE A 19 -4.17 2.31 6.55
CA PHE A 19 -4.39 2.48 5.11
C PHE A 19 -5.39 3.63 4.87
N PRO A 20 -5.14 4.57 3.92
CA PRO A 20 -5.96 5.75 3.74
C PRO A 20 -7.36 5.37 3.25
N LYS A 21 -8.40 5.90 3.89
CA LYS A 21 -9.80 5.64 3.49
C LYS A 21 -10.18 6.35 2.20
N GLU A 22 -9.43 7.38 1.85
CA GLU A 22 -9.58 8.16 0.64
C GLU A 22 -9.12 7.40 -0.61
N LEU A 23 -8.27 6.39 -0.45
CA LEU A 23 -7.94 5.44 -1.51
C LEU A 23 -9.07 4.40 -1.62
N ASP A 24 -10.20 4.85 -2.15
CA ASP A 24 -11.37 4.02 -2.40
C ASP A 24 -11.35 3.47 -3.82
N LEU A 25 -11.41 2.14 -3.95
CA LEU A 25 -11.34 1.48 -5.25
C LEU A 25 -12.53 1.85 -6.16
N GLY A 26 -13.74 1.96 -5.61
CA GLY A 26 -14.94 2.29 -6.39
C GLY A 26 -14.94 3.74 -6.92
N VAL A 27 -14.33 4.66 -6.18
CA VAL A 27 -14.02 6.01 -6.66
C VAL A 27 -12.96 5.94 -7.74
N HIS A 28 -11.83 5.30 -7.46
CA HIS A 28 -10.68 5.24 -8.37
C HIS A 28 -10.99 4.56 -9.72
N LEU A 29 -11.88 3.55 -9.76
CA LEU A 29 -12.33 2.92 -11.01
C LEU A 29 -13.24 3.81 -11.87
N ARG A 30 -13.90 4.82 -11.29
CA ARG A 30 -14.78 5.77 -12.00
C ARG A 30 -14.05 7.05 -12.36
N GLU A 31 -13.24 7.55 -11.43
CA GLU A 31 -12.46 8.77 -11.52
C GLU A 31 -11.07 8.48 -10.93
N PRO A 32 -10.06 8.20 -11.78
CA PRO A 32 -8.73 7.83 -11.32
C PRO A 32 -8.08 8.91 -10.45
N LEU A 33 -7.96 8.60 -9.16
CA LEU A 33 -7.15 9.34 -8.19
C LEU A 33 -5.69 9.40 -8.64
N LYS A 34 -5.05 10.55 -8.40
CA LYS A 34 -3.64 10.78 -8.72
C LYS A 34 -2.84 11.08 -7.46
N ALA A 35 -1.50 11.05 -7.59
CA ALA A 35 -0.63 11.32 -6.44
C ALA A 35 -0.74 12.79 -5.98
N GLU A 36 -1.02 13.69 -6.91
CA GLU A 36 -1.20 15.13 -6.68
C GLU A 36 -2.37 15.42 -5.72
N ASP A 37 -3.42 14.57 -5.72
CA ASP A 37 -4.56 14.69 -4.80
C ASP A 37 -4.15 14.47 -3.33
N PHE A 38 -2.96 13.91 -3.11
CA PHE A 38 -2.39 13.61 -1.81
C PHE A 38 -1.11 14.40 -1.50
N GLU A 39 -0.76 15.37 -2.34
CA GLU A 39 0.47 16.13 -2.19
C GLU A 39 0.50 16.89 -0.84
N GLY A 40 1.66 16.87 -0.17
CA GLY A 40 1.85 17.51 1.13
C GLY A 40 1.22 16.76 2.32
N ARG A 41 0.37 15.75 2.09
CA ARG A 41 -0.24 14.95 3.16
C ARG A 41 0.74 13.94 3.73
N VAL A 42 0.64 13.70 5.03
CA VAL A 42 1.37 12.66 5.76
C VAL A 42 0.34 11.70 6.33
N PHE A 43 0.55 10.42 6.05
CA PHE A 43 -0.24 9.33 6.59
C PHE A 43 0.58 8.60 7.63
N GLU A 44 -0.10 7.91 8.53
CA GLU A 44 0.51 7.14 9.59
C GLU A 44 0.06 5.69 9.48
N PHE A 45 0.95 4.76 9.84
CA PHE A 45 0.62 3.35 10.01
C PHE A 45 1.04 2.88 11.39
N TYR A 46 0.34 1.88 11.91
CA TYR A 46 0.52 1.43 13.29
C TYR A 46 0.52 -0.08 13.39
N ASP A 47 1.18 -0.58 14.44
CA ASP A 47 1.12 -1.96 14.91
C ASP A 47 1.34 -3.01 13.82
N LYS A 48 2.24 -2.71 12.89
CA LYS A 48 2.62 -3.66 11.84
C LYS A 48 3.45 -4.78 12.49
N PRO A 49 3.02 -6.06 12.47
CA PRO A 49 3.57 -7.11 13.37
C PRO A 49 4.97 -7.55 12.97
N ASN A 50 5.94 -7.64 13.87
CA ASN A 50 7.39 -7.82 13.67
C ASN A 50 8.16 -6.49 13.64
N MET A 51 9.43 -6.59 14.03
CA MET A 51 10.43 -5.54 13.91
C MET A 51 10.85 -5.39 12.44
N ARG A 52 10.45 -4.30 11.80
CA ARG A 52 10.72 -4.02 10.39
C ARG A 52 11.48 -2.72 10.19
N ILE A 53 12.26 -2.70 9.12
CA ILE A 53 12.82 -1.49 8.53
C ILE A 53 12.33 -1.41 7.09
N TYR A 54 11.49 -0.43 6.81
CA TYR A 54 11.17 0.00 5.47
C TYR A 54 12.31 0.83 4.90
N HIS A 55 12.51 0.76 3.58
CA HIS A 55 13.49 1.63 2.95
C HIS A 55 13.14 3.11 3.21
N PRO A 56 14.08 3.91 3.76
CA PRO A 56 13.82 5.31 4.05
C PRO A 56 13.73 6.13 2.75
N ALA A 57 12.96 7.22 2.79
CA ALA A 57 12.96 8.21 1.72
C ALA A 57 14.40 8.65 1.35
N PRO A 58 14.74 8.81 0.06
CA PRO A 58 13.86 8.87 -1.11
C PRO A 58 13.63 7.50 -1.79
N VAL A 59 13.98 6.38 -1.14
CA VAL A 59 13.71 5.06 -1.72
C VAL A 59 12.22 4.74 -1.57
N ARG A 60 11.54 4.61 -2.70
CA ARG A 60 10.15 4.16 -2.78
C ARG A 60 9.94 2.76 -2.19
N VAL A 61 8.85 2.62 -1.44
CA VAL A 61 8.22 1.34 -1.10
C VAL A 61 6.92 1.17 -1.88
N PHE A 62 6.48 -0.05 -2.14
CA PHE A 62 5.14 -0.31 -2.67
C PHE A 62 4.09 -0.05 -1.60
N LEU A 63 3.02 0.65 -1.96
CA LEU A 63 1.87 0.86 -1.10
C LEU A 63 0.82 -0.19 -1.45
N VAL A 64 0.52 -1.08 -0.50
CA VAL A 64 -0.39 -2.22 -0.70
C VAL A 64 -1.47 -2.22 0.36
N HIS A 65 -2.73 -2.28 -0.09
CA HIS A 65 -3.87 -2.45 0.81
C HIS A 65 -4.08 -3.93 1.10
N ASN A 66 -4.10 -4.27 2.38
CA ASN A 66 -4.51 -5.59 2.86
C ASN A 66 -6.00 -5.58 3.19
N ILE A 67 -6.79 -6.30 2.39
CA ILE A 67 -8.24 -6.43 2.56
C ILE A 67 -8.54 -7.90 2.88
N GLY A 68 -8.63 -8.22 4.16
CA GLY A 68 -8.95 -9.58 4.62
C GLY A 68 -7.91 -10.63 4.21
N GLY A 69 -6.63 -10.27 4.22
CA GLY A 69 -5.52 -11.14 3.80
C GLY A 69 -5.23 -11.07 2.30
N LYS A 70 -6.08 -10.41 1.51
CA LYS A 70 -5.88 -10.21 0.08
C LYS A 70 -5.20 -8.88 -0.21
N TRP A 71 -4.33 -8.86 -1.20
CA TRP A 71 -3.46 -7.72 -1.50
C TRP A 71 -3.97 -6.99 -2.74
N LEU A 72 -3.98 -5.65 -2.62
CA LEU A 72 -4.27 -4.73 -3.71
C LEU A 72 -3.16 -3.67 -3.79
N HIS A 73 -2.37 -3.72 -4.86
CA HIS A 73 -1.30 -2.76 -5.12
C HIS A 73 -1.82 -1.41 -5.59
N TRP A 74 -1.68 -0.38 -4.77
CA TRP A 74 -2.16 0.97 -5.09
C TRP A 74 -1.12 1.87 -5.75
N GLY A 75 0.16 1.65 -5.46
CA GLY A 75 1.18 2.56 -5.94
C GLY A 75 2.45 2.49 -5.15
N LYS A 76 3.01 3.67 -4.85
CA LYS A 76 4.28 3.83 -4.14
C LYS A 76 4.18 4.90 -3.08
N ALA A 77 4.95 4.71 -2.02
CA ALA A 77 5.07 5.64 -0.91
C ALA A 77 6.54 5.86 -0.53
N HIS A 78 6.80 6.97 0.15
CA HIS A 78 8.03 7.22 0.89
C HIS A 78 7.75 7.07 2.38
N VAL A 79 8.43 6.14 3.05
CA VAL A 79 8.42 6.09 4.52
C VAL A 79 9.37 7.18 5.03
N ILE A 80 8.82 8.14 5.76
CA ILE A 80 9.55 9.32 6.26
C ILE A 80 9.93 9.19 7.73
N GLU A 81 9.22 8.32 8.47
CA GLU A 81 9.47 8.03 9.87
C GLU A 81 9.05 6.58 10.15
N GLN A 82 9.79 5.88 10.98
CA GLN A 82 9.41 4.55 11.46
C GLN A 82 10.00 4.31 12.84
N THR A 83 9.23 3.64 13.70
CA THR A 83 9.59 3.29 15.06
C THR A 83 9.35 1.80 15.27
N ILE A 84 10.37 1.10 15.76
CA ILE A 84 10.23 -0.29 16.21
C ILE A 84 9.92 -0.28 17.70
N HIS A 85 8.79 -0.86 18.07
CA HIS A 85 8.36 -1.03 19.44
C HIS A 85 8.82 -2.42 19.92
N ALA A 86 9.94 -2.46 20.66
CA ALA A 86 10.60 -3.72 21.02
C ALA A 86 9.75 -4.62 21.93
N GLU A 87 8.94 -4.04 22.81
CA GLU A 87 8.08 -4.78 23.76
C GLU A 87 6.97 -5.56 23.05
N THR A 88 6.27 -4.90 22.13
CA THR A 88 5.19 -5.50 21.33
C THR A 88 5.70 -6.20 20.07
N GLN A 89 6.98 -6.03 19.75
CA GLN A 89 7.60 -6.43 18.49
C GLN A 89 6.82 -5.92 17.28
N THR A 90 6.36 -4.67 17.31
CA THR A 90 5.64 -4.05 16.18
C THR A 90 6.43 -2.89 15.58
N THR A 91 6.05 -2.50 14.37
CA THR A 91 6.59 -1.31 13.69
C THR A 91 5.45 -0.37 13.34
N SER A 92 5.63 0.90 13.65
CA SER A 92 4.72 2.00 13.31
C SER A 92 5.50 3.09 12.58
N GLY A 93 4.82 4.02 11.91
CA GLY A 93 5.55 5.07 11.20
C GLY A 93 4.66 5.99 10.39
N LYS A 94 5.32 6.82 9.59
CA LYS A 94 4.68 7.83 8.73
C LYS A 94 5.17 7.70 7.31
N TYR A 95 4.27 7.97 6.37
CA TYR A 95 4.57 7.88 4.95
C TYR A 95 3.87 8.97 4.14
N LYS A 96 4.43 9.25 2.96
CA LYS A 96 3.84 10.10 1.94
C LYS A 96 3.56 9.27 0.70
N ILE A 97 2.39 9.42 0.12
CA ILE A 97 2.06 8.84 -1.18
C ILE A 97 2.84 9.63 -2.24
N VAL A 98 3.53 8.91 -3.14
CA VAL A 98 4.32 9.55 -4.20
C VAL A 98 3.92 9.10 -5.61
N GLN A 99 3.19 8.00 -5.71
CA GLN A 99 2.61 7.53 -6.95
C GLN A 99 1.33 6.75 -6.63
N ILE A 100 0.26 7.02 -7.36
CA ILE A 100 -0.91 6.16 -7.46
C ILE A 100 -0.92 5.53 -8.84
N TYR A 101 -1.21 4.24 -8.91
CA TYR A 101 -1.32 3.52 -10.17
C TYR A 101 -2.68 3.76 -10.80
N GLU A 102 -2.71 3.96 -12.11
CA GLU A 102 -3.95 3.94 -12.88
C GLU A 102 -4.65 2.58 -12.73
N PRO A 103 -5.99 2.53 -12.81
CA PRO A 103 -6.77 1.30 -12.63
C PRO A 103 -6.26 0.10 -13.43
N GLU A 104 -5.93 0.31 -14.70
CA GLU A 104 -5.45 -0.76 -15.59
C GLU A 104 -4.06 -1.25 -15.20
N PHE A 105 -3.18 -0.34 -14.75
CA PHE A 105 -1.87 -0.75 -14.27
C PHE A 105 -1.98 -1.48 -12.92
N MET A 106 -2.85 -1.02 -12.02
CA MET A 106 -3.17 -1.71 -10.78
C MET A 106 -3.70 -3.13 -11.06
N ARG A 107 -4.60 -3.30 -12.02
CA ARG A 107 -5.07 -4.61 -12.49
C ARG A 107 -3.92 -5.51 -12.92
N LEU A 108 -3.11 -5.06 -13.88
CA LEU A 108 -2.00 -5.83 -14.42
C LEU A 108 -0.99 -6.19 -13.33
N LYS A 109 -0.62 -5.24 -12.46
CA LYS A 109 0.28 -5.45 -11.34
C LYS A 109 -0.23 -6.52 -10.39
N ASN A 110 -1.52 -6.51 -10.04
CA ASN A 110 -2.09 -7.55 -9.18
C ASN A 110 -2.18 -8.90 -9.87
N ILE A 111 -2.48 -8.94 -11.17
CA ILE A 111 -2.57 -10.18 -11.94
C ILE A 111 -1.21 -10.87 -12.12
N HIS A 112 -0.14 -10.09 -12.28
CA HIS A 112 1.19 -10.64 -12.56
C HIS A 112 2.05 -10.84 -11.32
N ASP A 113 1.89 -10.01 -10.29
CA ASP A 113 2.84 -9.96 -9.18
C ASP A 113 2.27 -10.45 -7.85
N VAL A 114 0.96 -10.73 -7.78
CA VAL A 114 0.31 -11.29 -6.58
C VAL A 114 -0.16 -12.70 -6.88
N GLU A 115 0.20 -13.65 -6.02
CA GLU A 115 -0.29 -15.03 -6.12
C GLU A 115 -1.83 -15.08 -6.09
N GLU A 116 -2.42 -15.96 -6.88
CA GLU A 116 -3.87 -16.03 -7.06
C GLU A 116 -4.65 -16.20 -5.74
N THR A 117 -4.09 -16.95 -4.79
CA THR A 117 -4.71 -17.25 -3.48
C THR A 117 -4.88 -16.02 -2.59
N ILE A 118 -3.99 -15.02 -2.73
CA ILE A 118 -3.97 -13.80 -1.93
C ILE A 118 -4.27 -12.55 -2.77
N ARG A 119 -4.69 -12.72 -4.02
CA ARG A 119 -5.02 -11.61 -4.92
C ARG A 119 -6.38 -11.01 -4.57
N TYR A 120 -6.44 -9.69 -4.44
CA TYR A 120 -7.72 -8.99 -4.27
C TYR A 120 -8.46 -8.79 -5.60
N TRP A 121 -7.72 -8.47 -6.66
CA TRP A 121 -8.30 -8.17 -7.96
C TRP A 121 -8.96 -9.41 -8.62
N ASP A 122 -10.14 -9.20 -9.20
CA ASP A 122 -10.92 -10.19 -9.96
C ASP A 122 -11.68 -9.45 -11.07
N ASP A 123 -11.39 -9.74 -12.34
CA ASP A 123 -11.99 -9.07 -13.51
C ASP A 123 -13.52 -9.31 -13.64
N ARG A 124 -14.06 -10.32 -12.96
CA ARG A 124 -15.51 -10.57 -12.92
C ARG A 124 -16.24 -9.58 -12.01
N VAL A 125 -15.52 -9.06 -11.00
CA VAL A 125 -16.05 -8.17 -9.96
C VAL A 125 -15.62 -6.73 -10.22
N HIS A 126 -14.34 -6.52 -10.51
CA HIS A 126 -13.70 -5.22 -10.67
C HIS A 126 -13.65 -4.85 -12.14
N LYS A 127 -14.67 -4.13 -12.61
CA LYS A 127 -14.76 -3.67 -13.99
C LYS A 127 -14.15 -2.28 -14.12
N ILE A 128 -13.20 -2.14 -15.03
CA ILE A 128 -12.67 -0.84 -15.43
C ILE A 128 -13.58 -0.31 -16.54
N ASN A 129 -14.19 0.85 -16.32
CA ASN A 129 -14.94 1.52 -17.37
C ASN A 129 -13.93 2.10 -18.35
N VAL A 130 -13.65 1.39 -19.44
CA VAL A 130 -12.83 1.93 -20.53
C VAL A 130 -13.72 2.93 -21.27
N THR A 131 -13.60 4.21 -20.93
CA THR A 131 -14.13 5.27 -21.78
C THR A 131 -13.22 5.33 -23.00
N THR A 132 -13.58 4.60 -24.07
CA THR A 132 -13.02 4.82 -25.39
C THR A 132 -13.32 6.26 -25.80
N ASN A 133 -12.30 7.10 -25.81
CA ASN A 133 -12.30 8.34 -26.59
C ASN A 133 -12.14 8.03 -28.07
#